data_AF-A0A6V2RLX8-F1
#
_entry.id   AF-A0A6V2RLX8-F1
#
_cell.length_a   1.000
_cell.length_b   1.000
_cell.length_c   1.000
_cell.angle_alpha   90.00
_cell.angle_beta   90.00
_cell.angle_gamma   90.00
#
_symmetry.space_group_name_H-M   'P 1'
#
loop_
_entity.id
_entity.type
_entity.pdbx_description
1 polymer ?
#
loop_
_entity_poly.entity_id
_entity_poly.type
_entity_poly.pdbx_seq_one_letter_code
_entity_poly.pdbx_strand_id
1 'polypeptide(L)'
;MCQRVVEGLGAGSERSRSRVLADVRRVTKRADYTPPDWRDLCGKVLVTCYMASEFSGAETRARAALLAEQIGCLHTSISIDGMRSAVCETFAAMEVHSGGVRSEAVRRRPEMKTKPRDYAELTQNLALQNIQARSRMVMAYFMAQLMPWATDGDETTAGGSLLVLGSANVDEALRGYYTKYDCSAADLNPIGGVNKRDLKAFLEWAGRERGIGVLARVADAPPSAELTGAEGAQLDEEDMGMSYDELAALGYCRKVERCGPLSTFLKLRDRWADGRALTPSIRARGAAAPVTFDEQVAQKVKDFYFYHAINRHKMTTLTPSYHAESYSPDDNRFDLRPFLQNARFDEQFKAIDEAVAAAKAARGES
;
A
#
# COMPACT_ATOMS: atom_id res chain seq x y z
N MET A 1 18.15 -0.33 10.89
CA MET A 1 19.45 -0.01 10.25
C MET A 1 20.45 0.59 11.24
N CYS A 2 20.17 1.75 11.84
CA CYS A 2 21.12 2.47 12.70
C CYS A 2 21.69 1.64 13.86
N GLN A 3 20.87 0.81 14.51
CA GLN A 3 21.33 -0.12 15.55
C GLN A 3 22.47 -1.03 15.07
N ARG A 4 22.35 -1.60 13.86
CA ARG A 4 23.39 -2.45 13.26
C ARG A 4 24.66 -1.68 12.90
N VAL A 5 24.52 -0.41 12.49
CA VAL A 5 25.67 0.45 12.19
C VAL A 5 26.47 0.71 13.47
N VAL A 6 25.80 1.07 14.56
CA VAL A 6 26.44 1.31 15.86
C VAL A 6 27.04 0.03 16.44
N GLU A 7 26.35 -1.11 16.34
CA GLU A 7 26.89 -2.42 16.71
C GLU A 7 28.16 -2.76 15.92
N GLY A 8 28.16 -2.51 14.60
CA GLY A 8 29.33 -2.73 13.74
C GLY A 8 30.52 -1.82 14.08
N LEU A 9 30.28 -0.63 14.62
CA LEU A 9 31.32 0.26 15.15
C LEU A 9 31.90 -0.24 16.48
N GLY A 10 31.10 -0.88 17.32
CA GLY A 10 31.53 -1.41 18.62
C GLY A 10 32.19 -2.80 18.56
N ALA A 11 31.66 -3.70 17.73
CA ALA A 11 32.04 -5.13 17.72
C ALA A 11 32.81 -5.58 16.47
N GLY A 12 33.03 -4.69 15.49
CA GLY A 12 33.71 -5.03 14.24
C GLY A 12 35.24 -5.12 14.35
N SER A 13 35.87 -5.81 13.39
CA SER A 13 37.33 -5.73 13.19
C SER A 13 37.76 -4.28 12.92
N GLU A 14 39.02 -3.94 13.19
CA GLU A 14 39.53 -2.57 12.95
C GLU A 14 39.24 -2.08 11.53
N ARG A 15 39.53 -2.90 10.51
CA ARG A 15 39.21 -2.60 9.11
C ARG A 15 37.71 -2.34 8.89
N SER A 16 36.85 -3.13 9.51
CA SER A 16 35.40 -2.96 9.41
C SER A 16 34.93 -1.66 10.07
N ARG A 17 35.42 -1.38 11.28
CA ARG A 17 35.10 -0.16 12.03
C ARG A 17 35.51 1.09 11.26
N SER A 18 36.74 1.13 10.73
CA SER A 18 37.22 2.25 9.93
C SER A 18 36.37 2.49 8.68
N ARG A 19 35.94 1.43 7.99
CA ARG A 19 35.08 1.54 6.81
C ARG A 19 33.68 2.04 7.17
N VAL A 20 33.03 1.45 8.18
CA VAL A 20 31.69 1.86 8.63
C VAL A 20 31.70 3.30 9.11
N LEU A 21 32.73 3.70 9.87
CA LEU A 21 32.87 5.08 10.35
C LEU A 21 33.07 6.06 9.19
N ALA A 22 33.89 5.71 8.19
CA ALA A 22 34.07 6.52 6.99
C ALA A 22 32.74 6.69 6.22
N ASP A 23 31.95 5.62 6.09
CA ASP A 23 30.65 5.68 5.44
C ASP A 23 29.63 6.52 6.22
N VAL A 24 29.58 6.39 7.55
CA VAL A 24 28.73 7.22 8.41
C VAL A 24 29.07 8.70 8.20
N ARG A 25 30.35 9.07 8.32
CA ARG A 25 30.82 10.45 8.15
C ARG A 25 30.53 10.99 6.76
N ARG A 26 30.65 10.17 5.72
CA ARG A 26 30.33 10.52 4.34
C ARG A 26 28.83 10.76 4.15
N VAL A 27 27.98 9.86 4.64
CA VAL A 27 26.51 9.97 4.51
C VAL A 27 25.96 11.14 5.31
N THR A 28 26.43 11.34 6.54
CA THR A 28 26.04 12.48 7.37
C THR A 28 26.77 13.77 6.99
N LYS A 29 27.73 13.71 6.04
CA LYS A 29 28.65 14.78 5.64
C LYS A 29 29.30 15.51 6.82
N ARG A 30 29.77 14.75 7.81
CA ARG A 30 30.42 15.27 9.03
C ARG A 30 31.73 14.54 9.25
N ALA A 31 32.86 15.23 9.04
CA ALA A 31 34.18 14.63 9.06
C ALA A 31 34.55 14.04 10.44
N ASP A 32 34.17 14.71 11.52
CA ASP A 32 34.55 14.32 12.89
C ASP A 32 33.43 13.61 13.66
N TYR A 33 32.34 13.27 12.97
CA TYR A 33 31.19 12.65 13.61
C TYR A 33 31.44 11.16 13.90
N THR A 34 31.10 10.75 15.11
CA THR A 34 30.98 9.37 15.54
C THR A 34 29.67 9.25 16.32
N PRO A 35 28.72 8.40 15.91
CA PRO A 35 27.41 8.34 16.55
C PRO A 35 27.56 7.85 18.00
N PRO A 36 27.08 8.61 19.01
CA PRO A 36 27.08 8.16 20.39
C PRO A 36 26.10 7.00 20.60
N ASP A 37 24.98 7.02 19.88
CA ASP A 37 24.00 5.95 19.85
C ASP A 37 23.26 5.90 18.49
N TRP A 38 22.38 4.90 18.35
CA TRP A 38 21.67 4.65 17.10
C TRP A 38 20.53 5.63 16.82
N ARG A 39 19.98 6.29 17.85
CA ARG A 39 18.91 7.29 17.72
C ARG A 39 19.49 8.60 17.20
N ASP A 40 20.65 9.01 17.72
CA ASP A 40 21.38 10.17 17.22
C ASP A 40 21.77 10.02 15.74
N LEU A 41 22.19 8.81 15.34
CA LEU A 41 22.41 8.50 13.92
C LEU A 41 21.11 8.58 13.11
N CYS A 42 20.00 8.06 13.64
CA CYS A 42 18.68 8.11 12.98
C CYS A 42 18.25 9.55 12.68
N GLY A 43 18.45 10.47 13.63
CA GLY A 43 18.18 11.90 13.50
C GLY A 43 18.88 12.58 12.32
N LYS A 44 20.03 12.04 11.89
CA LYS A 44 20.84 12.60 10.81
C LYS A 44 20.57 11.99 9.44
N VAL A 45 19.85 10.85 9.38
CA VAL A 45 19.69 10.07 8.14
C VAL A 45 18.25 9.76 7.78
N LEU A 46 17.29 10.04 8.67
CA LEU A 46 15.87 9.80 8.43
C LEU A 46 15.06 11.06 8.71
N VAL A 47 14.26 11.44 7.71
CA VAL A 47 13.23 12.47 7.83
C VAL A 47 11.88 11.81 7.63
N THR A 48 10.94 12.10 8.52
CA THR A 48 9.55 11.64 8.43
C THR A 48 8.61 12.83 8.30
N CYS A 49 7.52 12.64 7.55
CA CYS A 49 6.48 13.64 7.41
C CYS A 49 5.09 13.00 7.52
N TYR A 50 4.28 13.49 8.45
CA TYR A 50 2.86 13.15 8.52
C TYR A 50 2.04 14.13 7.69
N MET A 51 1.36 13.63 6.65
CA MET A 51 0.61 14.46 5.69
C MET A 51 -0.90 14.27 5.89
N ALA A 52 -1.47 15.09 6.77
CA ALA A 52 -2.88 15.06 7.14
C ALA A 52 -3.79 15.58 6.02
N SER A 53 -5.01 15.07 5.96
CA SER A 53 -6.15 15.71 5.29
C SER A 53 -7.22 16.07 6.32
N GLU A 54 -8.28 16.76 5.91
CA GLU A 54 -9.43 17.09 6.77
C GLU A 54 -10.09 15.86 7.42
N PHE A 55 -9.89 14.68 6.82
CA PHE A 55 -10.41 13.39 7.31
C PHE A 55 -9.46 12.65 8.27
N SER A 56 -8.24 13.15 8.46
CA SER A 56 -7.23 12.47 9.29
C SER A 56 -7.52 12.61 10.78
N GLY A 57 -7.44 11.50 11.51
CA GLY A 57 -7.64 11.45 12.95
C GLY A 57 -6.48 12.03 13.76
N ALA A 58 -6.76 12.48 14.98
CA ALA A 58 -5.73 12.93 15.91
C ALA A 58 -4.79 11.77 16.34
N GLU A 59 -5.32 10.55 16.40
CA GLU A 59 -4.56 9.40 16.88
C GLU A 59 -3.48 8.92 15.92
N THR A 60 -3.75 8.90 14.60
CA THR A 60 -2.78 8.51 13.57
C THR A 60 -1.61 9.49 13.55
N ARG A 61 -1.89 10.80 13.66
CA ARG A 61 -0.87 11.84 13.84
C ARG A 61 -0.05 11.65 15.11
N ALA A 62 -0.70 11.39 16.25
CA ALA A 62 -0.02 11.18 17.53
C ALA A 62 0.88 9.94 17.52
N ARG A 63 0.44 8.82 16.92
CA ARG A 63 1.25 7.61 16.75
C ARG A 63 2.48 7.88 15.88
N ALA A 64 2.33 8.62 14.78
CA ALA A 64 3.45 8.97 13.91
C ALA A 64 4.50 9.84 14.63
N ALA A 65 4.05 10.85 15.38
CA ALA A 65 4.94 11.71 16.16
C ALA A 65 5.69 10.92 17.26
N LEU A 66 4.98 10.07 18.00
CA LEU A 66 5.57 9.24 19.05
C LEU A 66 6.59 8.23 18.48
N LEU A 67 6.33 7.66 17.30
CA LEU A 67 7.30 6.81 16.61
C LEU A 67 8.56 7.57 16.26
N ALA A 68 8.41 8.75 15.66
CA ALA A 68 9.55 9.57 15.29
C ALA A 68 10.39 9.99 16.50
N GLU A 69 9.73 10.35 17.60
CA GLU A 69 10.37 10.62 18.89
C GLU A 69 11.16 9.39 19.37
N GLN A 70 10.53 8.21 19.45
CA GLN A 70 11.16 6.98 19.95
C GLN A 70 12.35 6.50 19.11
N ILE A 71 12.37 6.78 17.81
CA ILE A 71 13.52 6.43 16.95
C ILE A 71 14.53 7.58 16.80
N GLY A 72 14.18 8.79 17.22
CA GLY A 72 15.04 9.98 17.20
C GLY A 72 15.19 10.64 15.82
N CYS A 73 14.26 10.42 14.89
CA CYS A 73 14.35 11.00 13.54
C CYS A 73 13.76 12.42 13.48
N LEU A 74 14.16 13.22 12.48
CA LEU A 74 13.50 14.49 12.19
C LEU A 74 12.04 14.23 11.77
N HIS A 75 11.09 14.91 12.43
CA HIS A 75 9.66 14.76 12.15
C HIS A 75 9.02 16.08 11.79
N THR A 76 8.19 16.04 10.76
CA THR A 76 7.36 17.17 10.34
C THR A 76 5.92 16.71 10.18
N SER A 77 4.99 17.65 10.23
CA SER A 77 3.59 17.38 9.93
C SER A 77 2.99 18.54 9.16
N ILE A 78 2.23 18.23 8.11
CA ILE A 78 1.61 19.21 7.21
C ILE A 78 0.17 18.80 6.91
N SER A 79 -0.66 19.75 6.46
CA SER A 79 -1.96 19.46 5.85
C SER A 79 -1.84 19.58 4.33
N ILE A 80 -2.44 18.62 3.60
CA ILE A 80 -2.54 18.63 2.14
C ILE A 80 -3.85 19.27 1.63
N ASP A 81 -4.71 19.77 2.51
CA ASP A 81 -6.03 20.27 2.14
C ASP A 81 -5.94 21.46 1.18
N GLY A 82 -4.96 22.34 1.39
CA GLY A 82 -4.67 23.44 0.46
C GLY A 82 -4.33 22.97 -0.95
N MET A 83 -3.51 21.91 -1.09
CA MET A 83 -3.18 21.32 -2.38
C MET A 83 -4.41 20.71 -3.05
N ARG A 84 -5.23 19.98 -2.28
CA ARG A 84 -6.47 19.38 -2.79
C ARG A 84 -7.45 20.46 -3.26
N SER A 85 -7.67 21.50 -2.47
CA SER A 85 -8.58 22.59 -2.80
C SER A 85 -8.13 23.32 -4.07
N ALA A 86 -6.83 23.63 -4.21
CA ALA A 86 -6.30 24.27 -5.41
C ALA A 86 -6.53 23.44 -6.69
N VAL A 87 -6.38 22.10 -6.62
CA VAL A 87 -6.69 21.21 -7.75
C VAL A 87 -8.19 21.23 -8.08
N CYS A 88 -9.05 21.20 -7.07
CA CYS A 88 -10.50 21.26 -7.28
C CYS A 88 -10.96 22.61 -7.85
N GLU A 89 -10.37 23.71 -7.40
CA GLU A 89 -10.63 25.06 -7.92
C GLU A 89 -10.15 25.19 -9.37
N THR A 90 -8.98 24.63 -9.70
CA THR A 90 -8.47 24.59 -11.07
C THR A 90 -9.42 23.81 -11.99
N PHE A 91 -9.91 22.64 -11.55
CA PHE A 91 -10.93 21.89 -12.31
C PHE A 91 -12.24 22.67 -12.42
N ALA A 92 -12.63 23.40 -11.38
CA ALA A 92 -13.83 24.22 -11.37
C ALA A 92 -13.78 25.39 -12.36
N ALA A 93 -12.59 25.92 -12.63
CA ALA A 93 -12.33 27.00 -13.57
C ALA A 93 -12.23 26.55 -15.04
N MET A 94 -12.42 25.26 -15.34
CA MET A 94 -12.31 24.72 -16.71
C MET A 94 -13.29 25.40 -17.69
N GLU A 95 -12.71 26.00 -18.73
CA GLU A 95 -13.42 26.55 -19.89
C GLU A 95 -13.65 25.47 -20.96
N VAL A 96 -14.83 25.49 -21.59
CA VAL A 96 -15.23 24.49 -22.60
C VAL A 96 -15.31 25.21 -23.94
N HIS A 97 -14.40 24.86 -24.85
CA HIS A 97 -14.33 25.48 -26.19
C HIS A 97 -14.96 24.61 -27.29
N SER A 98 -15.36 23.37 -26.99
CA SER A 98 -15.94 22.45 -27.96
C SER A 98 -17.46 22.63 -28.07
N GLY A 99 -18.00 22.71 -29.29
CA GLY A 99 -19.45 22.74 -29.54
C GLY A 99 -20.19 21.42 -29.25
N GLY A 100 -19.45 20.34 -28.95
CA GLY A 100 -20.03 19.01 -28.68
C GLY A 100 -20.70 18.88 -27.30
N VAL A 101 -20.51 19.85 -26.40
CA VAL A 101 -21.09 19.86 -25.05
C VAL A 101 -21.53 21.28 -24.68
N ARG A 102 -22.75 21.44 -24.16
CA ARG A 102 -23.23 22.72 -23.64
C ARG A 102 -22.47 23.08 -22.36
N SER A 103 -21.86 24.26 -22.30
CA SER A 103 -21.02 24.67 -21.16
C SER A 103 -21.76 24.61 -19.82
N GLU A 104 -23.06 24.92 -19.82
CA GLU A 104 -23.93 24.91 -18.65
C GLU A 104 -24.23 23.48 -18.15
N ALA A 105 -24.09 22.48 -19.03
CA ALA A 105 -24.31 21.07 -18.69
C ALA A 105 -23.05 20.41 -18.10
N VAL A 106 -21.89 21.07 -18.14
CA VAL A 106 -20.63 20.52 -17.65
C VAL A 106 -20.55 20.64 -16.13
N ARG A 107 -20.47 19.48 -15.45
CA ARG A 107 -20.26 19.39 -14.01
C ARG A 107 -18.79 19.66 -13.69
N ARG A 108 -18.54 20.61 -12.79
CA ARG A 108 -17.20 21.15 -12.50
C ARG A 108 -16.79 21.06 -11.03
N ARG A 109 -17.69 20.59 -10.16
CA ARG A 109 -17.45 20.50 -8.72
C ARG A 109 -17.75 19.08 -8.26
N PRO A 110 -16.72 18.20 -8.20
CA PRO A 110 -16.91 16.88 -7.62
C PRO A 110 -17.16 16.98 -6.12
N GLU A 111 -18.01 16.12 -5.59
CA GLU A 111 -18.34 16.09 -4.16
C GLU A 111 -18.00 14.73 -3.56
N MET A 112 -17.39 14.74 -2.37
CA MET A 112 -17.21 13.52 -1.58
C MET A 112 -18.54 13.15 -0.94
N LYS A 113 -19.01 11.92 -1.18
CA LYS A 113 -20.21 11.34 -0.58
C LYS A 113 -19.82 10.28 0.44
N THR A 114 -20.31 10.38 1.66
CA THR A 114 -20.06 9.38 2.71
C THR A 114 -20.51 7.98 2.31
N LYS A 115 -21.64 7.87 1.62
CA LYS A 115 -22.19 6.60 1.10
C LYS A 115 -22.61 6.81 -0.37
N PRO A 116 -21.71 6.57 -1.34
CA PRO A 116 -22.05 6.72 -2.75
C PRO A 116 -23.14 5.72 -3.14
N ARG A 117 -24.17 6.18 -3.85
CA ARG A 117 -25.36 5.39 -4.23
C ARG A 117 -25.29 4.85 -5.65
N ASP A 118 -24.46 5.46 -6.48
CA ASP A 118 -24.28 5.07 -7.86
C ASP A 118 -22.80 5.16 -8.30
N TYR A 119 -22.54 4.75 -9.53
CA TYR A 119 -21.20 4.74 -10.10
C TYR A 119 -20.63 6.16 -10.30
N ALA A 120 -21.48 7.17 -10.51
CA ALA A 120 -21.04 8.55 -10.71
C ALA A 120 -20.59 9.19 -9.40
N GLU A 121 -21.30 8.94 -8.29
CA GLU A 121 -20.89 9.33 -6.94
C GLU A 121 -19.60 8.58 -6.53
N LEU A 122 -19.51 7.27 -6.80
CA LEU A 122 -18.29 6.49 -6.54
C LEU A 122 -17.09 7.04 -7.32
N THR A 123 -17.28 7.40 -8.59
CA THR A 123 -16.21 7.97 -9.43
C THR A 123 -15.68 9.28 -8.87
N GLN A 124 -16.57 10.16 -8.39
CA GLN A 124 -16.18 11.41 -7.74
C GLN A 124 -15.38 11.16 -6.46
N ASN A 125 -15.85 10.25 -5.60
CA ASN A 125 -15.12 9.86 -4.38
C ASN A 125 -13.72 9.37 -4.70
N LEU A 126 -13.60 8.40 -5.62
CA LEU A 126 -12.32 7.83 -6.03
C LEU A 126 -11.40 8.91 -6.59
N ALA A 127 -11.91 9.84 -7.40
CA ALA A 127 -11.11 10.94 -7.93
C ALA A 127 -10.57 11.85 -6.80
N LEU A 128 -11.41 12.23 -5.83
CA LEU A 128 -11.02 13.07 -4.71
C LEU A 128 -10.04 12.37 -3.76
N GLN A 129 -10.21 11.08 -3.49
CA GLN A 129 -9.24 10.26 -2.75
C GLN A 129 -7.90 10.18 -3.49
N ASN A 130 -7.93 9.94 -4.80
CA ASN A 130 -6.73 9.85 -5.62
C ASN A 130 -5.95 11.18 -5.65
N ILE A 131 -6.62 12.34 -5.70
CA ILE A 131 -5.93 13.63 -5.61
C ILE A 131 -5.25 13.79 -4.25
N GLN A 132 -5.90 13.44 -3.14
CA GLN A 132 -5.25 13.44 -1.84
C GLN A 132 -4.01 12.54 -1.82
N ALA A 133 -4.12 11.31 -2.34
CA ALA A 133 -3.01 10.36 -2.38
C ALA A 133 -1.83 10.85 -3.25
N ARG A 134 -2.10 11.43 -4.43
CA ARG A 134 -1.06 11.97 -5.32
C ARG A 134 -0.43 13.26 -4.80
N SER A 135 -1.19 14.12 -4.12
CA SER A 135 -0.64 15.32 -3.47
C SER A 135 0.41 14.95 -2.42
N ARG A 136 0.20 13.86 -1.66
CA ARG A 136 1.21 13.35 -0.72
C ARG A 136 2.50 12.92 -1.42
N MET A 137 2.41 12.29 -2.59
CA MET A 137 3.60 11.92 -3.39
C MET A 137 4.36 13.16 -3.87
N VAL A 138 3.66 14.13 -4.46
CA VAL A 138 4.27 15.39 -4.92
C VAL A 138 5.01 16.07 -3.76
N MET A 139 4.35 16.14 -2.60
CA MET A 139 4.92 16.75 -1.42
C MET A 139 6.10 15.94 -0.86
N ALA A 140 6.05 14.61 -0.87
CA ALA A 140 7.15 13.76 -0.43
C ALA A 140 8.41 13.99 -1.25
N TYR A 141 8.30 14.10 -2.58
CA TYR A 141 9.44 14.40 -3.45
C TYR A 141 9.95 15.83 -3.29
N PHE A 142 9.05 16.82 -3.15
CA PHE A 142 9.45 18.19 -2.88
C PHE A 142 10.21 18.31 -1.55
N MET A 143 9.73 17.62 -0.51
CA MET A 143 10.43 17.52 0.78
C MET A 143 11.75 16.76 0.65
N ALA A 144 11.81 15.67 -0.11
CA ALA A 144 13.05 14.94 -0.29
C ALA A 144 14.15 15.80 -0.93
N GLN A 145 13.78 16.71 -1.84
CA GLN A 145 14.69 17.64 -2.47
C GLN A 145 15.06 18.84 -1.58
N LEU A 146 14.11 19.33 -0.78
CA LEU A 146 14.28 20.61 -0.06
C LEU A 146 14.46 20.51 1.44
N MET A 147 14.13 19.40 2.10
CA MET A 147 14.33 19.29 3.55
C MET A 147 15.80 19.48 3.94
N PRO A 148 16.79 18.88 3.27
CA PRO A 148 18.19 19.14 3.59
C PRO A 148 18.62 20.60 3.40
N TRP A 149 17.95 21.35 2.52
CA TRP A 149 18.13 22.81 2.38
C TRP A 149 17.39 23.57 3.49
N ALA A 150 16.13 23.21 3.78
CA ALA A 150 15.29 23.88 4.77
C ALA A 150 15.83 23.77 6.19
N THR A 151 16.70 22.79 6.45
CA THR A 151 17.36 22.56 7.74
C THR A 151 18.87 22.70 7.67
N ASP A 152 19.41 23.38 6.65
CA ASP A 152 20.86 23.55 6.46
C ASP A 152 21.55 24.40 7.54
N GLY A 153 20.80 25.30 8.18
CA GLY A 153 21.23 26.10 9.31
C GLY A 153 21.27 25.34 10.63
N ASP A 154 20.81 24.10 10.67
CA ASP A 154 20.79 23.25 11.86
C ASP A 154 21.82 22.11 11.73
N GLU A 155 22.48 21.79 12.84
CA GLU A 155 23.47 20.70 12.89
C GLU A 155 22.84 19.29 12.81
N THR A 156 21.56 19.13 12.53
CA THR A 156 20.93 17.81 12.36
C THR A 156 20.98 17.30 10.94
N THR A 157 20.89 18.18 9.94
CA THR A 157 20.89 17.77 8.53
C THR A 157 22.12 18.28 7.81
N ALA A 158 22.67 17.47 6.91
CA ALA A 158 23.65 17.95 5.97
C ALA A 158 22.99 18.10 4.62
N GLY A 159 23.26 19.22 3.93
CA GLY A 159 22.64 19.53 2.64
C GLY A 159 22.74 18.41 1.60
N GLY A 160 22.04 18.52 0.48
CA GLY A 160 21.92 17.45 -0.52
C GLY A 160 20.46 17.09 -0.76
N SER A 161 20.17 15.82 -1.06
CA SER A 161 18.81 15.31 -1.27
C SER A 161 18.60 14.00 -0.53
N LEU A 162 17.34 13.68 -0.26
CA LEU A 162 16.91 12.43 0.36
C LEU A 162 16.39 11.45 -0.69
N LEU A 163 16.42 10.16 -0.36
CA LEU A 163 15.68 9.14 -1.09
C LEU A 163 14.27 9.02 -0.49
N VAL A 164 13.25 9.00 -1.35
CA VAL A 164 11.87 8.73 -0.93
C VAL A 164 11.70 7.23 -0.74
N LEU A 165 11.22 6.81 0.43
CA LEU A 165 10.90 5.42 0.74
C LEU A 165 9.42 5.15 0.57
N GLY A 166 9.09 4.13 -0.22
CA GLY A 166 7.73 3.61 -0.36
C GLY A 166 7.39 2.63 0.77
N SER A 167 6.09 2.39 0.97
CA SER A 167 5.59 1.50 2.03
C SER A 167 4.43 0.59 1.59
N ALA A 168 4.29 0.35 0.28
CA ALA A 168 3.35 -0.66 -0.22
C ALA A 168 3.86 -2.06 0.17
N ASN A 169 2.96 -2.99 0.50
CA ASN A 169 3.32 -4.39 0.73
C ASN A 169 2.99 -5.28 -0.47
N VAL A 170 3.45 -6.53 -0.44
CA VAL A 170 3.33 -7.46 -1.57
C VAL A 170 1.88 -7.81 -1.90
N ASP A 171 1.00 -7.86 -0.89
CA ASP A 171 -0.39 -8.29 -1.04
C ASP A 171 -1.25 -7.17 -1.68
N GLU A 172 -1.07 -5.93 -1.22
CA GLU A 172 -1.66 -4.73 -1.85
C GLU A 172 -1.17 -4.55 -3.29
N ALA A 173 0.13 -4.77 -3.53
CA ALA A 173 0.71 -4.73 -4.87
C ALA A 173 0.09 -5.79 -5.78
N LEU A 174 -0.03 -7.03 -5.30
CA LEU A 174 -0.62 -8.15 -6.03
C LEU A 174 -2.07 -7.88 -6.41
N ARG A 175 -2.85 -7.32 -5.49
CA ARG A 175 -4.25 -6.97 -5.70
C ARG A 175 -4.42 -5.68 -6.53
N GLY A 176 -3.39 -4.86 -6.58
CA GLY A 176 -3.40 -3.52 -7.16
C GLY A 176 -4.22 -2.50 -6.34
N TYR A 177 -4.28 -2.72 -5.03
CA TYR A 177 -5.00 -1.89 -4.06
C TYR A 177 -4.12 -0.72 -3.58
N TYR A 178 -3.87 0.21 -4.50
CA TYR A 178 -3.17 1.47 -4.27
C TYR A 178 -3.49 2.47 -5.38
N THR A 179 -3.24 3.76 -5.18
CA THR A 179 -3.45 4.77 -6.21
C THR A 179 -2.21 4.83 -7.11
N LYS A 180 -2.38 4.71 -8.43
CA LYS A 180 -1.24 4.84 -9.33
C LYS A 180 -0.63 6.25 -9.20
N TYR A 181 0.67 6.28 -8.87
CA TYR A 181 1.47 7.49 -8.58
C TYR A 181 1.10 8.24 -7.28
N ASP A 182 0.58 7.56 -6.27
CA ASP A 182 0.63 8.05 -4.88
C ASP A 182 1.98 7.70 -4.22
N CYS A 183 2.06 7.73 -2.88
CA CYS A 183 3.28 7.36 -2.14
C CYS A 183 3.71 5.89 -2.29
N SER A 184 2.97 5.06 -3.04
CA SER A 184 3.45 3.78 -3.56
C SER A 184 4.52 3.96 -4.66
N ALA A 185 4.58 5.13 -5.30
CA ALA A 185 5.64 5.57 -6.19
C ALA A 185 6.68 6.38 -5.39
N ALA A 186 7.86 5.81 -5.27
CA ALA A 186 8.98 6.27 -4.48
C ALA A 186 10.29 5.80 -5.17
N ASP A 187 11.45 6.08 -4.57
CA ASP A 187 12.72 5.67 -5.16
C ASP A 187 13.02 4.19 -4.87
N LEU A 188 12.73 3.75 -3.64
CA LEU A 188 12.93 2.38 -3.16
C LEU A 188 11.84 1.99 -2.17
N ASN A 189 11.44 0.72 -2.16
CA ASN A 189 10.49 0.20 -1.17
C ASN A 189 11.09 -0.99 -0.40
N PRO A 190 11.48 -0.82 0.88
CA PRO A 190 12.10 -1.86 1.67
C PRO A 190 11.13 -2.99 2.08
N ILE A 191 9.82 -2.77 2.01
CA ILE A 191 8.80 -3.73 2.46
C ILE A 191 7.90 -4.26 1.33
N GLY A 192 8.11 -3.82 0.08
CA GLY A 192 7.26 -4.20 -1.06
C GLY A 192 7.26 -5.67 -1.42
N GLY A 193 8.24 -6.44 -0.94
CA GLY A 193 8.28 -7.89 -1.07
C GLY A 193 7.76 -8.66 0.14
N VAL A 194 7.27 -8.00 1.20
CA VAL A 194 6.84 -8.64 2.47
C VAL A 194 5.31 -8.64 2.57
N ASN A 195 4.74 -9.73 3.09
CA ASN A 195 3.30 -9.88 3.29
C ASN A 195 2.80 -9.13 4.54
N LYS A 196 1.51 -8.79 4.56
CA LYS A 196 0.91 -7.96 5.64
C LYS A 196 1.00 -8.62 7.01
N ARG A 197 0.82 -9.94 7.09
CA ARG A 197 0.90 -10.69 8.35
C ARG A 197 2.30 -10.61 8.96
N ASP A 198 3.32 -10.81 8.14
CA ASP A 198 4.71 -10.77 8.60
C ASP A 198 5.15 -9.34 8.92
N LEU A 199 4.60 -8.32 8.24
CA LEU A 199 4.78 -6.92 8.65
C LEU A 199 4.19 -6.67 10.04
N LYS A 200 2.98 -7.15 10.33
CA LYS A 200 2.38 -7.03 11.66
C LYS A 200 3.23 -7.74 12.72
N ALA A 201 3.62 -8.99 12.47
CA ALA A 201 4.48 -9.76 13.37
C ALA A 201 5.84 -9.08 13.60
N PHE A 202 6.41 -8.45 12.55
CA PHE A 202 7.65 -7.68 12.66
C PHE A 202 7.48 -6.45 13.55
N LEU A 203 6.37 -5.72 13.44
CA LEU A 203 6.08 -4.55 14.29
C LEU A 203 5.97 -4.94 15.77
N GLU A 204 5.26 -6.05 16.07
CA GLU A 204 5.13 -6.58 17.42
C GLU A 204 6.49 -7.04 18.00
N TRP A 205 7.26 -7.77 17.20
CA TRP A 205 8.61 -8.20 17.56
C TRP A 205 9.53 -6.99 17.80
N ALA A 206 9.55 -6.02 16.89
CA ALA A 206 10.40 -4.84 17.01
C ALA A 206 9.99 -3.97 18.20
N GLY A 207 8.69 -3.88 18.50
CA GLY A 207 8.18 -3.18 19.68
C GLY A 207 8.76 -3.75 20.97
N ARG A 208 8.81 -5.08 21.10
CA ARG A 208 9.35 -5.78 22.28
C ARG A 208 10.87 -5.83 22.30
N GLU A 209 11.48 -6.36 21.24
CA GLU A 209 12.91 -6.70 21.21
C GLU A 209 13.82 -5.50 20.91
N ARG A 210 13.28 -4.43 20.31
CA ARG A 210 14.06 -3.22 19.97
C ARG A 210 13.70 -2.01 20.81
N GLY A 211 12.77 -2.15 21.77
CA GLY A 211 12.38 -1.09 22.69
C GLY A 211 11.62 0.06 22.03
N ILE A 212 10.92 -0.19 20.92
CA ILE A 212 10.13 0.82 20.18
C ILE A 212 8.64 0.58 20.45
N GLY A 213 8.22 0.78 21.70
CA GLY A 213 6.91 0.31 22.20
C GLY A 213 5.69 0.83 21.43
N VAL A 214 5.78 1.97 20.74
CA VAL A 214 4.67 2.47 19.90
C VAL A 214 4.34 1.55 18.72
N LEU A 215 5.27 0.70 18.27
CA LEU A 215 5.02 -0.22 17.16
C LEU A 215 3.92 -1.24 17.48
N ALA A 216 3.77 -1.66 18.74
CA ALA A 216 2.65 -2.52 19.16
C ALA A 216 1.31 -1.79 18.97
N ARG A 217 1.23 -0.51 19.37
CA ARG A 217 0.04 0.33 19.16
C ARG A 217 -0.30 0.53 17.69
N VAL A 218 0.71 0.54 16.81
CA VAL A 218 0.52 0.62 15.36
C VAL A 218 0.01 -0.71 14.81
N ALA A 219 0.53 -1.84 15.28
CA ALA A 219 0.10 -3.18 14.88
C ALA A 219 -1.34 -3.52 15.31
N ASP A 220 -1.78 -2.97 16.44
CA ASP A 220 -3.15 -3.16 16.97
C ASP A 220 -4.18 -2.20 16.36
N ALA A 221 -3.74 -1.12 15.70
CA ALA A 221 -4.64 -0.17 15.08
C ALA A 221 -5.38 -0.83 13.90
N PRO A 222 -6.72 -0.65 13.77
CA PRO A 222 -7.45 -1.15 12.62
C PRO A 222 -6.87 -0.60 11.31
N PRO A 223 -6.60 -1.44 10.29
CA PRO A 223 -6.09 -0.99 9.00
C PRO A 223 -7.20 -0.29 8.23
N SER A 224 -7.13 1.04 8.16
CA SER A 224 -8.13 1.86 7.48
C SER A 224 -7.53 3.08 6.79
N ALA A 225 -8.08 3.45 5.64
CA ALA A 225 -7.72 4.68 4.94
C ALA A 225 -8.60 5.86 5.39
N GLU A 226 -8.04 6.81 6.14
CA GLU A 226 -8.71 8.04 6.58
C GLU A 226 -8.85 9.07 5.42
N LEU A 227 -9.52 8.70 4.32
CA LEU A 227 -9.61 9.51 3.10
C LEU A 227 -11.01 10.04 2.75
N THR A 228 -12.07 9.60 3.44
CA THR A 228 -13.46 9.81 3.02
C THR A 228 -14.40 10.38 4.09
N GLY A 229 -13.92 10.67 5.31
CA GLY A 229 -14.75 11.25 6.38
C GLY A 229 -15.97 10.40 6.79
N ALA A 230 -16.05 9.15 6.31
CA ALA A 230 -17.12 8.25 6.68
C ALA A 230 -16.94 7.80 8.14
N GLU A 231 -18.02 7.89 8.93
CA GLU A 231 -18.07 7.29 10.26
C GLU A 231 -17.90 5.77 10.13
N GLY A 232 -16.90 5.23 10.81
CA GLY A 232 -16.42 3.87 10.60
C GLY A 232 -15.32 3.87 9.54
N ALA A 233 -14.07 3.82 9.99
CA ALA A 233 -12.93 3.78 9.11
C ALA A 233 -13.05 2.56 8.18
N GLN A 234 -13.05 2.82 6.87
CA GLN A 234 -13.23 1.80 5.84
C GLN A 234 -12.07 0.81 5.93
N LEU A 235 -12.34 -0.44 6.32
CA LEU A 235 -11.31 -1.45 6.54
C LEU A 235 -10.79 -1.95 5.19
N ASP A 236 -9.47 -2.04 5.04
CA ASP A 236 -8.84 -2.41 3.77
C ASP A 236 -9.36 -3.75 3.20
N GLU A 237 -9.59 -4.74 4.06
CA GLU A 237 -10.06 -6.07 3.65
C GLU A 237 -11.51 -6.07 3.15
N GLU A 238 -12.37 -5.22 3.72
CA GLU A 238 -13.75 -5.02 3.27
C GLU A 238 -13.77 -4.38 1.89
N ASP A 239 -12.89 -3.41 1.66
CA ASP A 239 -12.73 -2.70 0.39
C ASP A 239 -12.12 -3.54 -0.71
N MET A 240 -11.15 -4.38 -0.37
CA MET A 240 -10.58 -5.33 -1.31
C MET A 240 -11.55 -6.47 -1.61
N GLY A 241 -12.49 -6.74 -0.69
CA GLY A 241 -13.37 -7.90 -0.69
C GLY A 241 -12.60 -9.21 -0.50
N MET A 242 -11.45 -9.15 0.20
CA MET A 242 -10.52 -10.25 0.44
C MET A 242 -9.70 -9.97 1.70
N SER A 243 -9.52 -10.98 2.56
CA SER A 243 -8.55 -10.89 3.64
C SER A 243 -7.12 -11.03 3.13
N TYR A 244 -6.14 -10.58 3.92
CA TYR A 244 -4.72 -10.74 3.58
C TYR A 244 -4.32 -12.23 3.51
N ASP A 245 -4.90 -13.10 4.33
CA ASP A 245 -4.66 -14.55 4.26
C ASP A 245 -5.23 -15.18 2.97
N GLU A 246 -6.42 -14.73 2.53
CA GLU A 246 -6.99 -15.14 1.25
C GLU A 246 -6.10 -14.67 0.08
N LEU A 247 -5.65 -13.41 0.10
CA LEU A 247 -4.77 -12.84 -0.92
C LEU A 247 -3.43 -13.57 -1.01
N ALA A 248 -2.82 -13.91 0.13
CA ALA A 248 -1.57 -14.67 0.17
C ALA A 248 -1.75 -16.07 -0.45
N ALA A 249 -2.83 -16.78 -0.12
CA ALA A 249 -3.13 -18.10 -0.68
C ALA A 249 -3.37 -18.04 -2.20
N LEU A 250 -4.14 -17.05 -2.67
CA LEU A 250 -4.39 -16.79 -4.09
C LEU A 250 -3.09 -16.45 -4.84
N GLY A 251 -2.25 -15.59 -4.25
CA GLY A 251 -0.95 -15.20 -4.77
C GLY A 251 0.01 -16.39 -4.89
N TYR A 252 0.04 -17.24 -3.86
CA TYR A 252 0.84 -18.46 -3.83
C TYR A 252 0.41 -19.44 -4.93
N CYS A 253 -0.89 -19.73 -5.06
CA CYS A 253 -1.40 -20.58 -6.14
C CYS A 253 -1.01 -20.03 -7.52
N ARG A 254 -1.22 -18.72 -7.74
CA ARG A 254 -0.91 -18.04 -9.00
C ARG A 254 0.58 -18.09 -9.36
N LYS A 255 1.47 -17.79 -8.42
CA LYS A 255 2.90 -17.57 -8.71
C LYS A 255 3.76 -18.80 -8.44
N VAL A 256 3.63 -19.39 -7.26
CA VAL A 256 4.48 -20.52 -6.84
C VAL A 256 3.98 -21.80 -7.48
N GLU A 257 2.67 -22.06 -7.43
CA GLU A 257 2.07 -23.25 -8.03
C GLU A 257 1.63 -23.08 -9.48
N ARG A 258 1.87 -21.89 -10.06
CA ARG A 258 1.65 -21.59 -11.48
C ARG A 258 0.22 -21.83 -11.95
N CYS A 259 -0.75 -21.59 -11.08
CA CYS A 259 -2.15 -21.84 -11.37
C CYS A 259 -2.79 -20.69 -12.16
N GLY A 260 -3.66 -21.06 -13.11
CA GLY A 260 -4.64 -20.16 -13.72
C GLY A 260 -5.97 -20.21 -12.93
N PRO A 261 -7.02 -19.51 -13.38
CA PRO A 261 -8.27 -19.42 -12.61
C PRO A 261 -8.86 -20.78 -12.19
N LEU A 262 -9.05 -21.71 -13.13
CA LEU A 262 -9.63 -23.02 -12.84
C LEU A 262 -8.77 -23.84 -11.87
N SER A 263 -7.46 -23.93 -12.10
CA SER A 263 -6.58 -24.72 -11.22
C SER A 263 -6.43 -24.10 -9.83
N THR A 264 -6.50 -22.77 -9.72
CA THR A 264 -6.57 -22.08 -8.43
C THR A 264 -7.87 -22.42 -7.70
N PHE A 265 -9.02 -22.39 -8.38
CA PHE A 265 -10.30 -22.80 -7.80
C PHE A 265 -10.25 -24.24 -7.28
N LEU A 266 -9.84 -25.20 -8.10
CA LEU A 266 -9.79 -26.61 -7.72
C LEU A 266 -8.90 -26.83 -6.48
N LYS A 267 -7.74 -26.18 -6.41
CA LYS A 267 -6.85 -26.27 -5.25
C LYS A 267 -7.39 -25.61 -4.01
N LEU A 268 -7.90 -24.38 -4.12
CA LEU A 268 -8.37 -23.62 -2.96
C LEU A 268 -9.68 -24.17 -2.42
N ARG A 269 -10.54 -24.74 -3.27
CA ARG A 269 -11.74 -25.46 -2.82
C ARG A 269 -11.37 -26.55 -1.82
N ASP A 270 -10.36 -27.36 -2.13
CA ASP A 270 -9.94 -28.45 -1.25
C ASP A 270 -9.18 -27.92 -0.02
N ARG A 271 -8.33 -26.89 -0.18
CA ARG A 271 -7.54 -26.32 0.93
C ARG A 271 -8.35 -25.50 1.93
N TRP A 272 -9.40 -24.82 1.49
CA TRP A 272 -10.27 -24.01 2.34
C TRP A 272 -11.46 -24.83 2.86
N ALA A 273 -11.53 -26.13 2.58
CA ALA A 273 -12.52 -27.05 3.16
C ALA A 273 -12.18 -27.42 4.63
N ASP A 274 -11.63 -26.50 5.39
CA ASP A 274 -11.27 -26.65 6.81
C ASP A 274 -12.25 -25.93 7.75
N GLY A 275 -13.37 -25.43 7.22
CA GLY A 275 -14.41 -24.73 7.97
C GLY A 275 -14.12 -23.24 8.20
N ARG A 276 -13.09 -22.68 7.58
CA ARG A 276 -12.83 -21.23 7.65
C ARG A 276 -13.96 -20.42 7.04
N ALA A 277 -14.17 -19.21 7.56
CA ALA A 277 -15.02 -18.21 6.92
C ALA A 277 -14.26 -17.55 5.75
N LEU A 278 -14.96 -17.33 4.63
CA LEU A 278 -14.45 -16.56 3.50
C LEU A 278 -15.06 -15.16 3.52
N THR A 279 -14.28 -14.15 3.15
CA THR A 279 -14.79 -12.78 3.13
C THR A 279 -15.84 -12.62 2.01
N PRO A 280 -16.86 -11.77 2.17
CA PRO A 280 -17.85 -11.53 1.12
C PRO A 280 -17.25 -10.93 -0.16
N SER A 281 -17.88 -11.18 -1.31
CA SER A 281 -17.51 -10.54 -2.57
C SER A 281 -18.02 -9.10 -2.64
N ILE A 282 -17.18 -8.19 -3.16
CA ILE A 282 -17.58 -6.82 -3.50
C ILE A 282 -18.16 -6.69 -4.92
N ARG A 283 -18.00 -7.73 -5.75
CA ARG A 283 -18.50 -7.80 -7.15
C ARG A 283 -19.82 -8.53 -7.28
N ALA A 284 -20.08 -9.50 -6.41
CA ALA A 284 -21.30 -10.31 -6.40
C ALA A 284 -22.01 -10.15 -5.05
N ARG A 285 -23.05 -9.29 -5.02
CA ARG A 285 -23.78 -8.89 -3.81
C ARG A 285 -25.29 -9.07 -3.97
N GLY A 286 -26.02 -9.06 -2.86
CA GLY A 286 -27.48 -9.20 -2.85
C GLY A 286 -27.92 -10.52 -3.46
N ALA A 287 -28.85 -10.49 -4.41
CA ALA A 287 -29.34 -11.70 -5.10
C ALA A 287 -28.26 -12.44 -5.91
N ALA A 288 -27.13 -11.79 -6.23
CA ALA A 288 -26.01 -12.41 -6.93
C ALA A 288 -24.93 -12.96 -6.00
N ALA A 289 -25.08 -12.83 -4.67
CA ALA A 289 -24.09 -13.31 -3.72
C ALA A 289 -23.98 -14.86 -3.75
N PRO A 290 -22.77 -15.42 -3.70
CA PRO A 290 -22.57 -16.87 -3.64
C PRO A 290 -23.16 -17.44 -2.34
N VAL A 291 -23.87 -18.57 -2.42
CA VAL A 291 -24.57 -19.16 -1.27
C VAL A 291 -23.80 -20.35 -0.72
N THR A 292 -23.44 -21.30 -1.58
CA THR A 292 -22.70 -22.52 -1.21
C THR A 292 -21.21 -22.25 -1.06
N PHE A 293 -20.51 -23.12 -0.31
CA PHE A 293 -19.06 -23.02 -0.14
C PHE A 293 -18.31 -23.03 -1.49
N ASP A 294 -18.64 -23.95 -2.39
CA ASP A 294 -18.02 -24.05 -3.71
C ASP A 294 -18.24 -22.76 -4.54
N GLU A 295 -19.44 -22.14 -4.47
CA GLU A 295 -19.70 -20.84 -5.10
C GLU A 295 -18.89 -19.71 -4.46
N GLN A 296 -18.72 -19.71 -3.14
CA GLN A 296 -17.94 -18.70 -2.44
C GLN A 296 -16.47 -18.75 -2.86
N VAL A 297 -15.88 -19.95 -2.92
CA VAL A 297 -14.51 -20.14 -3.41
C VAL A 297 -14.40 -19.72 -4.89
N ALA A 298 -15.35 -20.16 -5.74
CA ALA A 298 -15.37 -19.79 -7.15
C ALA A 298 -15.42 -18.28 -7.36
N GLN A 299 -16.32 -17.58 -6.66
CA GLN A 299 -16.44 -16.14 -6.74
C GLN A 299 -15.19 -15.42 -6.24
N LYS A 300 -14.58 -15.91 -5.15
CA LYS A 300 -13.31 -15.38 -4.62
C LYS A 300 -12.19 -15.45 -5.66
N VAL A 301 -12.04 -16.60 -6.33
CA VAL A 301 -11.04 -16.77 -7.39
C VAL A 301 -11.32 -15.85 -8.57
N LYS A 302 -12.59 -15.75 -9.00
CA LYS A 302 -12.99 -14.85 -10.10
C LYS A 302 -12.69 -13.38 -9.78
N ASP A 303 -12.97 -12.95 -8.56
CA ASP A 303 -12.67 -11.59 -8.11
C ASP A 303 -11.17 -11.31 -8.12
N PHE A 304 -10.38 -12.26 -7.62
CA PHE A 304 -8.93 -12.12 -7.58
C PHE A 304 -8.34 -11.92 -8.98
N TYR A 305 -8.66 -12.81 -9.93
CA TYR A 305 -8.12 -12.71 -11.29
C TYR A 305 -8.65 -11.48 -12.04
N PHE A 306 -9.92 -11.11 -11.86
CA PHE A 306 -10.48 -9.88 -12.42
C PHE A 306 -9.68 -8.66 -11.96
N TYR A 307 -9.50 -8.50 -10.65
CA TYR A 307 -8.83 -7.35 -10.08
C TYR A 307 -7.33 -7.33 -10.34
N HIS A 308 -6.68 -8.49 -10.30
CA HIS A 308 -5.30 -8.63 -10.72
C HIS A 308 -5.12 -8.19 -12.18
N ALA A 309 -6.01 -8.59 -13.09
CA ALA A 309 -5.93 -8.23 -14.50
C ALA A 309 -6.13 -6.73 -14.74
N ILE A 310 -7.20 -6.12 -14.21
CA ILE A 310 -7.48 -4.69 -14.47
C ILE A 310 -6.44 -3.77 -13.82
N ASN A 311 -5.82 -4.19 -12.71
CA ASN A 311 -4.81 -3.41 -12.01
C ASN A 311 -3.38 -3.76 -12.40
N ARG A 312 -3.14 -4.76 -13.28
CA ARG A 312 -1.77 -5.20 -13.61
C ARG A 312 -0.91 -4.07 -14.16
N HIS A 313 -1.51 -3.16 -14.91
CA HIS A 313 -0.85 -1.97 -15.44
C HIS A 313 -0.23 -1.05 -14.36
N LYS A 314 -0.61 -1.18 -13.08
CA LYS A 314 0.00 -0.43 -11.99
C LYS A 314 1.37 -1.00 -11.60
N MET A 315 1.58 -2.31 -11.81
CA MET A 315 2.83 -3.00 -11.45
C MET A 315 4.00 -2.62 -12.35
N THR A 316 3.73 -2.20 -13.59
CA THR A 316 4.76 -1.81 -14.55
C THR A 316 5.51 -0.53 -14.14
N THR A 317 4.95 0.23 -13.21
CA THR A 317 5.52 1.48 -12.69
C THR A 317 5.56 1.51 -11.17
N LEU A 318 5.41 0.36 -10.50
CA LEU A 318 5.55 0.30 -9.05
C LEU A 318 7.02 0.41 -8.66
N THR A 319 7.27 1.03 -7.51
CA THR A 319 8.61 1.23 -6.94
C THR A 319 9.39 -0.09 -6.84
N PRO A 320 10.67 -0.11 -7.26
CA PRO A 320 11.56 -1.26 -7.04
C PRO A 320 11.62 -1.63 -5.56
N SER A 321 11.37 -2.91 -5.28
CA SER A 321 11.19 -3.39 -3.91
C SER A 321 12.24 -4.43 -3.53
N TYR A 322 12.57 -4.49 -2.23
CA TYR A 322 13.34 -5.60 -1.68
C TYR A 322 12.61 -6.92 -1.93
N HIS A 323 13.33 -7.94 -2.42
CA HIS A 323 12.75 -9.26 -2.67
C HIS A 323 12.74 -10.10 -1.40
N ALA A 324 11.57 -10.54 -0.95
CA ALA A 324 11.42 -11.44 0.19
C ALA A 324 10.49 -12.63 -0.15
N GLU A 325 9.25 -12.33 -0.56
CA GLU A 325 8.27 -13.39 -0.89
C GLU A 325 8.48 -14.01 -2.27
N SER A 326 8.37 -15.34 -2.31
CA SER A 326 8.45 -16.13 -3.57
C SER A 326 7.23 -15.98 -4.47
N TYR A 327 6.20 -15.24 -4.03
CA TYR A 327 5.01 -14.95 -4.81
C TYR A 327 4.92 -13.48 -5.27
N SER A 328 6.02 -12.72 -5.16
CA SER A 328 6.07 -11.30 -5.55
C SER A 328 5.50 -11.04 -6.97
N PRO A 329 4.68 -10.00 -7.16
CA PRO A 329 4.14 -9.60 -8.45
C PRO A 329 5.06 -8.67 -9.24
N ASP A 330 6.31 -8.41 -8.82
CA ASP A 330 7.24 -7.48 -9.49
C ASP A 330 7.38 -7.79 -10.99
N ASP A 331 7.09 -6.81 -11.84
CA ASP A 331 7.09 -6.94 -13.29
C ASP A 331 8.47 -6.72 -13.92
N ASN A 332 9.41 -6.10 -13.20
CA ASN A 332 10.71 -5.73 -13.76
C ASN A 332 11.64 -6.93 -13.95
N ARG A 333 11.59 -7.90 -13.04
CA ARG A 333 12.54 -9.01 -13.00
C ARG A 333 11.89 -10.34 -12.66
N PHE A 334 10.99 -10.37 -11.67
CA PHE A 334 10.59 -11.64 -11.04
C PHE A 334 9.35 -12.28 -11.67
N ASP A 335 8.40 -11.48 -12.14
CA ASP A 335 7.09 -11.95 -12.59
C ASP A 335 6.63 -11.28 -13.87
N LEU A 336 7.32 -11.59 -14.96
CA LEU A 336 7.04 -11.06 -16.29
C LEU A 336 5.64 -11.53 -16.78
N ARG A 337 4.70 -10.60 -16.96
CA ARG A 337 3.32 -10.90 -17.38
C ARG A 337 2.79 -9.81 -18.33
N PRO A 338 1.80 -10.11 -19.19
CA PRO A 338 1.09 -9.07 -19.92
C PRO A 338 0.43 -8.07 -18.97
N PHE A 339 0.44 -6.79 -19.28
CA PHE A 339 -0.30 -5.76 -18.51
C PHE A 339 -1.57 -5.27 -19.23
N LEU A 340 -1.81 -5.76 -20.44
CA LEU A 340 -3.08 -5.68 -21.15
C LEU A 340 -3.65 -7.10 -21.24
N GLN A 341 -4.63 -7.41 -20.39
CA GLN A 341 -5.23 -8.74 -20.26
C GLN A 341 -6.75 -8.67 -20.49
N ASN A 342 -7.36 -9.74 -21.01
CA ASN A 342 -8.82 -9.88 -20.96
C ASN A 342 -9.25 -10.17 -19.51
N ALA A 343 -9.76 -9.15 -18.82
CA ALA A 343 -10.18 -9.27 -17.42
C ALA A 343 -11.46 -10.10 -17.21
N ARG A 344 -12.17 -10.50 -18.27
CA ARG A 344 -13.37 -11.34 -18.16
C ARG A 344 -13.05 -12.82 -18.00
N PHE A 345 -11.90 -13.27 -18.50
CA PHE A 345 -11.48 -14.68 -18.45
C PHE A 345 -12.61 -15.64 -18.86
N ASP A 346 -13.31 -15.34 -19.97
CA ASP A 346 -14.61 -15.92 -20.32
C ASP A 346 -14.60 -17.47 -20.26
N GLU A 347 -13.62 -18.11 -20.91
CA GLU A 347 -13.49 -19.57 -20.92
C GLU A 347 -13.10 -20.15 -19.56
N GLN A 348 -12.18 -19.49 -18.85
CA GLN A 348 -11.71 -19.99 -17.56
C GLN A 348 -12.77 -19.85 -16.48
N PHE A 349 -13.56 -18.78 -16.51
CA PHE A 349 -14.66 -18.57 -15.57
C PHE A 349 -15.84 -19.49 -15.86
N LYS A 350 -16.14 -19.76 -17.14
CA LYS A 350 -17.10 -20.79 -17.54
C LYS A 350 -16.70 -22.17 -17.02
N ALA A 351 -15.43 -22.55 -17.15
CA ALA A 351 -14.95 -23.84 -16.65
C ALA A 351 -15.06 -23.97 -15.12
N ILE A 352 -14.89 -22.86 -14.37
CA ILE A 352 -15.14 -22.84 -12.93
C ILE A 352 -16.64 -23.07 -12.64
N ASP A 353 -17.53 -22.40 -13.38
CA ASP A 353 -18.99 -22.56 -13.19
C ASP A 353 -19.46 -23.99 -13.49
N GLU A 354 -18.93 -24.61 -14.55
CA GLU A 354 -19.20 -26.01 -14.87
C GLU A 354 -18.72 -26.96 -13.75
N ALA A 355 -17.56 -26.69 -13.15
CA ALA A 355 -17.04 -27.48 -12.03
C ALA A 355 -17.89 -27.33 -10.75
N VAL A 356 -18.39 -26.11 -10.48
CA VAL A 356 -19.33 -25.86 -9.37
C VAL A 356 -20.66 -26.57 -9.61
N ALA A 357 -21.22 -26.48 -10.82
CA ALA A 357 -22.47 -27.14 -11.18
C ALA A 357 -22.37 -28.67 -11.07
N ALA A 358 -21.26 -29.26 -11.52
CA ALA A 358 -21.00 -30.69 -11.38
C ALA A 358 -20.93 -31.12 -9.90
N ALA A 359 -20.31 -30.30 -9.03
CA ALA A 359 -20.25 -30.56 -7.60
C ALA A 359 -21.63 -30.51 -6.93
N LYS A 360 -22.48 -29.53 -7.28
CA LYS A 360 -23.86 -29.45 -6.80
C LYS A 360 -24.69 -30.66 -7.21
N ALA A 361 -24.60 -31.05 -8.48
CA ALA A 361 -25.29 -32.24 -9.01
C ALA A 361 -24.86 -33.52 -8.27
N ALA A 362 -23.57 -33.66 -7.94
CA ALA A 362 -23.07 -34.79 -7.17
C ALA A 362 -23.55 -34.82 -5.70
N ARG A 363 -23.88 -33.66 -5.11
CA ARG A 363 -24.41 -33.53 -3.75
C ARG A 363 -25.94 -33.60 -3.66
N GLY A 364 -26.65 -33.60 -4.79
CA GLY A 364 -28.12 -33.60 -4.84
C GLY A 364 -28.74 -32.26 -4.42
N GLU A 365 -27.96 -31.18 -4.44
CA GLU A 365 -28.41 -29.81 -4.16
C GLU A 365 -28.93 -29.21 -5.48
N SER A 366 -30.27 -29.19 -5.67
CA SER A 366 -30.93 -28.62 -6.85
C SER A 366 -31.14 -27.12 -6.73
#